data_AF-A0A9W8U6X3-F1
#
_entry.id   AF-A0A9W8U6X3-F1
#
_cell.length_a   1.000
_cell.length_b   1.000
_cell.length_c   1.000
_cell.angle_alpha   90.00
_cell.angle_beta   90.00
_cell.angle_gamma   90.00
#
_symmetry.space_group_name_H-M   'P 1'
#
loop_
_entity.id
_entity.type
_entity.pdbx_description
1 polymer ?
#
loop_
_entity_poly.entity_id
_entity_poly.type
_entity_poly.pdbx_seq_one_letter_code
_entity_poly.pdbx_strand_id
1 'polypeptide(L)'
;MDSAPLLQNADGLPSPNVMQDHPAFLRACHSPWSCIPQNVLVIIRGLFLAFLIAVGILILNFELHEHSEFSNWRIIFDFANISFFFIVLYQLLTFSWTFTHLYYPHHHDRHMGGVEGFLIRTMSLPKHMGNLRKQFHFTLFYTLCVVFAFANSTIYFFITRQQSKDSRAGEPQPELRRGNSTAIPTWAGYAEDKPQPPFTDIFGEGWFRAFIILSLYAFGTLVMVIEILVLNSIRRPYTVGLQLIGILFFATAYLGWAAFGRLVTDYSPFFWLDKKEVGSDEAITLYSIGFVFLMPTMYILMQGFVACRETFTRSKNEARAIAAAQAALDQ
;
A
#
# COMPACT_ATOMS: atom_id res chain seq x y z
N MET A 1 -32.61 -10.56 4.85
CA MET A 1 -32.85 -9.44 5.79
C MET A 1 -31.56 -8.63 5.80
N ASP A 2 -31.40 -7.70 4.85
CA ASP A 2 -30.08 -7.28 4.35
C ASP A 2 -30.01 -5.77 4.05
N SER A 3 -30.31 -4.91 5.01
CA SER A 3 -30.11 -3.47 4.82
C SER A 3 -29.61 -2.83 6.11
N ALA A 4 -28.48 -2.13 6.00
CA ALA A 4 -27.97 -1.27 7.06
C ALA A 4 -29.04 -0.19 7.40
N PRO A 5 -29.29 0.09 8.69
CA PRO A 5 -30.40 0.95 9.12
C PRO A 5 -30.21 2.45 8.84
N LEU A 6 -29.14 2.85 8.16
CA LEU A 6 -28.91 4.25 7.73
C LEU A 6 -29.28 4.50 6.26
N LEU A 7 -29.83 3.49 5.57
CA LEU A 7 -30.30 3.59 4.18
C LEU A 7 -31.83 3.70 4.05
N GLN A 8 -32.57 3.68 5.16
CA GLN A 8 -34.01 3.95 5.15
C GLN A 8 -34.23 5.46 5.13
N ASN A 9 -34.34 5.99 3.91
CA ASN A 9 -34.94 7.28 3.66
C ASN A 9 -36.37 7.28 4.25
N ALA A 10 -36.65 8.23 5.12
CA ALA A 10 -38.00 8.76 5.22
C ALA A 10 -38.40 9.23 3.81
N ASP A 11 -39.51 8.69 3.32
CA ASP A 11 -40.19 9.06 2.07
C ASP A 11 -39.46 8.72 0.75
N GLY A 12 -39.69 7.47 0.31
CA GLY A 12 -40.22 7.17 -1.03
C GLY A 12 -39.54 7.78 -2.25
N LEU A 13 -38.25 7.49 -2.47
CA LEU A 13 -37.56 7.22 -3.75
C LEU A 13 -36.05 7.36 -3.52
N PRO A 14 -35.21 6.36 -3.85
CA PRO A 14 -33.76 6.53 -3.71
C PRO A 14 -33.26 7.49 -4.79
N SER A 15 -33.05 8.76 -4.43
CA SER A 15 -32.31 9.68 -5.30
C SER A 15 -30.89 9.13 -5.52
N PRO A 16 -30.38 9.06 -6.76
CA PRO A 16 -29.02 8.59 -7.06
C PRO A 16 -27.92 9.45 -6.41
N ASN A 17 -28.29 10.55 -5.75
CA ASN A 17 -27.41 11.46 -5.05
C ASN A 17 -27.19 11.16 -3.55
N VAL A 18 -27.93 10.23 -2.91
CA VAL A 18 -27.78 10.00 -1.45
C VAL A 18 -26.39 9.48 -1.07
N MET A 19 -25.71 8.75 -1.97
CA MET A 19 -24.33 8.29 -1.75
C MET A 19 -23.27 9.41 -1.88
N GLN A 20 -23.65 10.61 -2.38
CA GLN A 20 -22.75 11.68 -2.77
C GLN A 20 -22.27 12.59 -1.61
N ASP A 21 -22.95 12.56 -0.45
CA ASP A 21 -22.62 13.42 0.71
C ASP A 21 -22.03 12.68 1.91
N HIS A 22 -21.74 11.39 1.77
CA HIS A 22 -21.20 10.63 2.90
C HIS A 22 -19.73 10.98 3.20
N PRO A 23 -19.37 11.11 4.50
CA PRO A 23 -18.01 11.41 4.94
C PRO A 23 -17.05 10.29 4.54
N ALA A 24 -15.76 10.63 4.37
CA ALA A 24 -14.73 9.71 3.90
C ALA A 24 -14.64 8.40 4.71
N PHE A 25 -14.89 8.46 6.02
CA PHE A 25 -14.94 7.30 6.92
C PHE A 25 -15.99 6.26 6.49
N LEU A 26 -17.19 6.72 6.16
CA LEU A 26 -18.27 5.84 5.73
C LEU A 26 -17.94 5.25 4.36
N ARG A 27 -17.40 6.08 3.45
CA ARG A 27 -16.98 5.62 2.11
C ARG A 27 -15.87 4.57 2.15
N ALA A 28 -15.00 4.62 3.16
CA ALA A 28 -14.01 3.56 3.40
C ALA A 28 -14.67 2.21 3.71
N CYS A 29 -15.85 2.22 4.33
CA CYS A 29 -16.58 1.04 4.76
C CYS A 29 -17.54 0.47 3.70
N HIS A 30 -17.65 1.12 2.54
CA HIS A 30 -18.61 0.76 1.50
C HIS A 30 -17.92 0.57 0.15
N SER A 31 -18.20 -0.56 -0.48
CA SER A 31 -17.78 -0.84 -1.85
C SER A 31 -18.53 0.07 -2.83
N PRO A 32 -17.89 0.56 -3.89
CA PRO A 32 -18.57 1.33 -4.93
C PRO A 32 -19.38 0.43 -5.88
N TRP A 33 -19.27 -0.90 -5.74
CA TRP A 33 -19.95 -1.87 -6.59
C TRP A 33 -21.19 -2.42 -5.90
N SER A 34 -22.35 -2.23 -6.52
CA SER A 34 -23.62 -2.75 -5.97
C SER A 34 -23.68 -4.28 -5.87
N CYS A 35 -22.79 -5.00 -6.56
CA CYS A 35 -22.75 -6.46 -6.53
C CYS A 35 -21.99 -6.99 -5.30
N ILE A 36 -21.36 -6.12 -4.52
CA ILE A 36 -20.65 -6.48 -3.29
C ILE A 36 -21.50 -5.96 -2.11
N PRO A 37 -22.36 -6.82 -1.53
CA PRO A 37 -23.11 -6.44 -0.34
C PRO A 37 -22.19 -6.31 0.89
N GLN A 38 -22.68 -5.63 1.93
CA GLN A 38 -21.86 -5.26 3.10
C GLN A 38 -21.28 -6.48 3.83
N ASN A 39 -22.03 -7.57 3.96
CA ASN A 39 -21.55 -8.82 4.57
C ASN A 39 -20.38 -9.45 3.80
N VAL A 40 -20.45 -9.47 2.47
CA VAL A 40 -19.37 -9.96 1.61
C VAL A 40 -18.15 -9.04 1.71
N LEU A 41 -18.35 -7.72 1.77
CA LEU A 41 -17.26 -6.77 1.96
C LEU A 41 -16.50 -6.98 3.28
N VAL A 42 -17.21 -7.25 4.38
CA VAL A 42 -16.59 -7.58 5.68
C VAL A 42 -15.71 -8.83 5.56
N ILE A 43 -16.22 -9.89 4.91
CA ILE A 43 -15.46 -11.13 4.71
C ILE A 43 -14.20 -10.87 3.88
N ILE A 44 -14.32 -10.16 2.76
CA ILE A 44 -13.18 -9.83 1.89
C ILE A 44 -12.13 -9.03 2.66
N ARG A 45 -12.53 -7.97 3.39
CA ARG A 45 -11.61 -7.18 4.21
C ARG A 45 -10.93 -8.02 5.30
N GLY A 46 -11.67 -8.94 5.93
CA GLY A 46 -11.12 -9.88 6.90
C GLY A 46 -10.06 -10.82 6.30
N LEU A 47 -10.29 -11.33 5.08
CA LEU A 47 -9.32 -12.16 4.36
C LEU A 47 -8.05 -11.38 4.00
N PHE A 48 -8.18 -10.15 3.50
CA PHE A 48 -7.02 -9.29 3.22
C PHE A 48 -6.21 -9.00 4.49
N LEU A 49 -6.89 -8.65 5.59
CA LEU A 49 -6.23 -8.39 6.86
C LEU A 49 -5.52 -9.64 7.41
N ALA A 50 -6.18 -10.81 7.39
CA ALA A 50 -5.58 -12.06 7.83
C ALA A 50 -4.35 -12.43 6.98
N PHE A 51 -4.45 -12.28 5.66
CA PHE A 51 -3.33 -12.48 4.74
C PHE A 51 -2.15 -11.55 5.07
N LEU A 52 -2.41 -10.25 5.23
CA LEU A 52 -1.36 -9.28 5.56
C LEU A 52 -0.73 -9.55 6.92
N ILE A 53 -1.49 -9.95 7.94
CA ILE A 53 -0.93 -10.33 9.25
C ILE A 53 -0.03 -11.55 9.11
N ALA A 54 -0.49 -12.60 8.41
CA ALA A 54 0.30 -13.81 8.19
C ALA A 54 1.61 -13.50 7.45
N VAL A 55 1.53 -12.71 6.37
CA VAL A 55 2.70 -12.24 5.61
C VAL A 55 3.62 -11.39 6.47
N GLY A 56 3.09 -10.49 7.30
CA GLY A 56 3.89 -9.67 8.20
C GLY A 56 4.68 -10.49 9.22
N ILE A 57 4.08 -11.55 9.77
CA ILE A 57 4.77 -12.50 10.66
C ILE A 57 5.89 -13.22 9.89
N LEU A 58 5.65 -13.64 8.65
CA LEU A 58 6.66 -14.30 7.83
C LEU A 58 7.83 -13.36 7.48
N ILE A 59 7.55 -12.11 7.10
CA ILE A 59 8.56 -11.08 6.82
C ILE A 59 9.41 -10.85 8.07
N LEU A 60 8.77 -10.58 9.21
CA LEU A 60 9.48 -10.33 10.47
C LEU A 60 10.34 -11.53 10.87
N ASN A 61 9.80 -12.75 10.74
CA ASN A 61 10.55 -13.96 11.02
C ASN A 61 11.75 -14.12 10.08
N PHE A 62 11.58 -13.82 8.80
CA PHE A 62 12.67 -13.85 7.82
C PHE A 62 13.76 -12.84 8.17
N GLU A 63 13.41 -11.57 8.39
CA GLU A 63 14.38 -10.51 8.67
C GLU A 63 15.13 -10.68 10.01
N LEU A 64 14.50 -11.30 11.01
CA LEU A 64 15.13 -11.58 12.30
C LEU A 64 16.09 -12.78 12.25
N HIS A 65 15.88 -13.73 11.33
CA HIS A 65 16.71 -14.93 11.20
C HIS A 65 17.70 -14.85 10.04
N GLU A 66 17.58 -13.85 9.17
CA GLU A 66 18.58 -13.56 8.15
C GLU A 66 19.86 -13.05 8.81
N HIS A 67 20.98 -13.75 8.57
CA HIS A 67 22.28 -13.36 9.09
C HIS A 67 22.66 -11.98 8.54
N SER A 68 22.67 -10.99 9.42
CA SER A 68 23.06 -9.62 9.11
C SER A 68 24.08 -9.13 10.13
N GLU A 69 25.05 -8.35 9.66
CA GLU A 69 26.05 -7.70 10.50
C GLU A 69 25.46 -6.51 11.29
N PHE A 70 24.26 -6.07 10.92
CA PHE A 70 23.59 -4.91 11.51
C PHE A 70 22.57 -5.32 12.59
N SER A 71 22.29 -4.37 13.49
CA SER A 71 21.28 -4.55 14.54
C SER A 71 19.90 -4.87 13.97
N ASN A 72 19.15 -5.75 14.65
CA ASN A 72 17.75 -6.10 14.31
C ASN A 72 16.81 -4.89 14.38
N TRP A 73 17.21 -3.82 15.07
CA TRP A 73 16.48 -2.55 15.07
C TRP A 73 16.41 -1.87 13.70
N ARG A 74 17.18 -2.31 12.70
CA ARG A 74 17.09 -1.77 11.32
C ARG A 74 15.69 -1.90 10.71
N ILE A 75 14.94 -2.93 11.11
CA ILE A 75 13.61 -3.27 10.58
C ILE A 75 12.63 -2.09 10.71
N ILE A 76 12.69 -1.34 11.83
CA ILE A 76 11.78 -0.21 12.08
C ILE A 76 12.14 1.07 11.29
N PHE A 77 13.30 1.10 10.64
CA PHE A 77 13.77 2.23 9.84
C PHE A 77 13.62 1.99 8.33
N ASP A 78 13.38 0.74 7.93
CA ASP A 78 13.18 0.37 6.53
C ASP A 78 11.85 0.92 5.99
N PHE A 79 11.92 1.58 4.83
CA PHE A 79 10.76 2.13 4.13
C PHE A 79 9.74 1.04 3.78
N ALA A 80 10.21 -0.13 3.35
CA ALA A 80 9.35 -1.22 2.92
C ALA A 80 8.50 -1.72 4.09
N ASN A 81 9.12 -1.90 5.27
CA ASN A 81 8.47 -2.32 6.50
C ASN A 81 7.50 -1.26 7.04
N ILE A 82 7.87 0.03 7.02
CA ILE A 82 6.98 1.13 7.42
C ILE A 82 5.77 1.21 6.48
N SER A 83 6.00 1.14 5.16
CA SER A 83 4.92 1.15 4.17
C SER A 83 3.98 -0.04 4.38
N PHE A 84 4.53 -1.24 4.59
CA PHE A 84 3.75 -2.44 4.87
C PHE A 84 2.92 -2.29 6.16
N PHE A 85 3.54 -1.78 7.23
CA PHE A 85 2.86 -1.50 8.49
C PHE A 85 1.69 -0.51 8.31
N PHE A 86 1.86 0.56 7.52
CA PHE A 86 0.78 1.49 7.22
C PHE A 86 -0.39 0.83 6.47
N ILE A 87 -0.10 -0.10 5.55
CA ILE A 87 -1.15 -0.87 4.86
C ILE A 87 -1.89 -1.77 5.85
N VAL A 88 -1.17 -2.50 6.71
CA VAL A 88 -1.77 -3.35 7.76
C VAL A 88 -2.67 -2.52 8.67
N LEU A 89 -2.18 -1.37 9.14
CA LEU A 89 -2.93 -0.48 10.01
C LEU A 89 -4.20 0.07 9.33
N TYR A 90 -4.09 0.49 8.06
CA TYR A 90 -5.24 0.94 7.29
C TYR A 90 -6.28 -0.18 7.09
N GLN A 91 -5.83 -1.40 6.76
CA GLN A 91 -6.74 -2.54 6.58
C GLN A 91 -7.38 -2.97 7.89
N LEU A 92 -6.65 -2.89 9.02
CA LEU A 92 -7.21 -3.12 10.35
C LEU A 92 -8.33 -2.10 10.66
N LEU A 93 -8.06 -0.81 10.47
CA LEU A 93 -9.04 0.25 10.73
C LEU A 93 -10.29 0.09 9.88
N THR A 94 -10.12 -0.10 8.57
CA THR A 94 -11.26 -0.23 7.66
C THR A 94 -12.04 -1.52 7.86
N PHE A 95 -11.37 -2.64 8.20
CA PHE A 95 -12.05 -3.87 8.61
C PHE A 95 -12.88 -3.65 9.88
N SER A 96 -12.28 -3.09 10.94
CA SER A 96 -12.96 -2.79 12.20
C SER A 96 -14.19 -1.91 11.98
N TRP A 97 -14.07 -0.85 11.19
CA TRP A 97 -15.20 0.03 10.88
C TRP A 97 -16.26 -0.67 10.04
N THR A 98 -15.88 -1.44 9.02
CA THR A 98 -16.83 -2.17 8.17
C THR A 98 -17.61 -3.21 8.99
N PHE A 99 -16.92 -3.93 9.88
CA PHE A 99 -17.50 -4.93 10.77
C PHE A 99 -18.46 -4.29 11.79
N THR A 100 -18.00 -3.27 12.52
CA THR A 100 -18.83 -2.59 13.53
C THR A 100 -19.99 -1.83 12.91
N HIS A 101 -19.84 -1.29 11.70
CA HIS A 101 -20.93 -0.65 10.97
C HIS A 101 -22.05 -1.63 10.60
N LEU A 102 -21.70 -2.87 10.25
CA LEU A 102 -22.67 -3.91 9.90
C LEU A 102 -23.35 -4.51 11.14
N TYR A 103 -22.56 -4.94 12.12
CA TYR A 103 -23.08 -5.71 13.26
C TYR A 103 -23.48 -4.86 14.48
N TYR A 104 -22.93 -3.65 14.61
CA TYR A 104 -23.15 -2.76 15.74
C TYR A 104 -23.52 -1.31 15.32
N PRO A 105 -24.56 -1.10 14.50
CA PRO A 105 -24.90 0.21 13.93
C PRO A 105 -25.27 1.28 14.99
N HIS A 106 -25.81 0.87 16.14
CA HIS A 106 -26.29 1.76 17.22
C HIS A 106 -25.47 1.63 18.52
N HIS A 107 -24.16 1.37 18.42
CA HIS A 107 -23.29 1.21 19.60
C HIS A 107 -23.14 2.50 20.43
N HIS A 108 -23.57 3.66 19.91
CA HIS A 108 -23.66 4.91 20.67
C HIS A 108 -24.89 4.98 21.59
N ASP A 109 -26.00 4.35 21.20
CA ASP A 109 -27.28 4.41 21.92
C ASP A 109 -27.44 3.24 22.91
N ARG A 110 -26.70 2.15 22.70
CA ARG A 110 -26.67 1.04 23.66
C ARG A 110 -25.76 1.39 24.84
N HIS A 111 -26.29 1.21 26.05
CA HIS A 111 -25.50 1.11 27.29
C HIS A 111 -24.67 -0.19 27.29
N MET A 112 -23.71 -0.30 26.37
CA MET A 112 -22.67 -1.32 26.44
C MET A 112 -21.66 -0.89 27.49
N GLY A 113 -21.78 -1.45 28.69
CA GLY A 113 -20.80 -1.31 29.77
C GLY A 113 -19.60 -2.25 29.59
N GLY A 114 -18.54 -2.03 30.36
CA GLY A 114 -17.39 -2.92 30.44
C GLY A 114 -16.41 -2.87 29.26
N VAL A 115 -15.54 -3.88 29.20
CA VAL A 115 -14.43 -3.99 28.23
C VAL A 115 -14.95 -4.16 26.79
N GLU A 116 -16.04 -4.90 26.60
CA GLU A 116 -16.67 -5.09 25.28
C GLU A 116 -17.16 -3.75 24.70
N GLY A 117 -17.88 -2.95 25.50
CA GLY A 117 -18.34 -1.63 25.08
C GLY A 117 -17.17 -0.68 24.76
N PHE A 118 -16.07 -0.76 25.50
CA PHE A 118 -14.86 0.00 25.21
C PHE A 118 -14.21 -0.42 23.88
N LEU A 119 -14.07 -1.73 23.64
CA LEU A 119 -13.50 -2.26 22.40
C LEU A 119 -14.34 -1.87 21.19
N ILE A 120 -15.67 -2.07 21.25
CA ILE A 120 -16.59 -1.70 20.16
C ILE A 120 -16.53 -0.20 19.88
N ARG A 121 -16.48 0.66 20.91
CA ARG A 121 -16.36 2.12 20.75
C ARG A 121 -15.02 2.56 20.15
N THR A 122 -13.96 1.79 20.36
CA THR A 122 -12.63 2.09 19.81
C THR A 122 -12.52 1.62 18.35
N MET A 123 -13.14 0.48 18.04
CA MET A 123 -13.14 -0.14 16.71
C MET A 123 -14.24 0.39 15.77
N SER A 124 -15.08 1.31 16.24
CA SER A 124 -16.18 1.88 15.47
C SER A 124 -15.83 3.17 14.76
N LEU A 125 -16.72 3.58 13.84
CA LEU A 125 -16.57 4.84 13.12
C LEU A 125 -16.50 6.03 14.09
N PRO A 126 -15.78 7.10 13.73
CA PRO A 126 -15.69 8.28 14.59
C PRO A 126 -17.07 8.92 14.83
N LYS A 127 -17.42 9.21 16.09
CA LYS A 127 -18.68 9.89 16.50
C LYS A 127 -19.05 11.14 15.68
N HIS A 128 -18.05 11.94 15.29
CA HIS A 128 -18.23 13.20 14.57
C HIS A 128 -17.70 13.09 13.14
N MET A 129 -18.37 12.30 12.30
CA MET A 129 -17.92 12.03 10.94
C MET A 129 -17.92 13.29 10.04
N GLY A 130 -18.74 14.29 10.36
CA GLY A 130 -18.79 15.58 9.63
C GLY A 130 -17.62 16.55 9.91
N ASN A 131 -16.73 16.24 10.86
CA ASN A 131 -15.61 17.12 11.17
C ASN A 131 -14.55 17.09 10.05
N LEU A 132 -14.40 18.22 9.35
CA LEU A 132 -13.48 18.39 8.23
C LEU A 132 -12.02 18.07 8.58
N ARG A 133 -11.55 18.42 9.78
CA ARG A 133 -10.18 18.10 10.22
C ARG A 133 -9.99 16.59 10.32
N LYS A 134 -10.94 15.88 10.95
CA LYS A 134 -10.84 14.42 11.09
C LYS A 134 -10.86 13.74 9.71
N GLN A 135 -11.75 14.18 8.82
CA GLN A 135 -11.79 13.68 7.45
C GLN A 135 -10.47 13.95 6.70
N PHE A 136 -9.88 15.13 6.88
CA PHE A 136 -8.58 15.47 6.29
C PHE A 136 -7.47 14.52 6.77
N HIS A 137 -7.31 14.32 8.08
CA HIS A 137 -6.27 13.43 8.61
C HIS A 137 -6.46 11.98 8.14
N PHE A 138 -7.71 11.49 8.11
CA PHE A 138 -7.98 10.15 7.60
C PHE A 138 -7.68 10.01 6.11
N THR A 139 -8.12 10.96 5.30
CA THR A 139 -7.84 10.94 3.85
C THR A 139 -6.35 11.10 3.56
N LEU A 140 -5.63 11.92 4.33
CA LEU A 140 -4.18 12.02 4.25
C LEU A 140 -3.49 10.71 4.62
N PHE A 141 -3.90 10.06 5.71
CA PHE A 141 -3.38 8.75 6.09
C PHE A 141 -3.63 7.70 5.00
N TYR A 142 -4.85 7.62 4.49
CA TYR A 142 -5.18 6.75 3.35
C TYR A 142 -4.30 7.03 2.13
N THR A 143 -4.13 8.31 1.78
CA THR A 143 -3.27 8.73 0.68
C THR A 143 -1.82 8.31 0.92
N LEU A 144 -1.29 8.47 2.13
CA LEU A 144 0.07 8.02 2.48
C LEU A 144 0.23 6.51 2.31
N CYS A 145 -0.73 5.70 2.79
CA CYS A 145 -0.70 4.24 2.61
C CYS A 145 -0.59 3.85 1.13
N VAL A 146 -1.38 4.48 0.25
CA VAL A 146 -1.35 4.20 -1.19
C VAL A 146 -0.04 4.68 -1.82
N VAL A 147 0.31 5.94 -1.59
CA VAL A 147 1.45 6.60 -2.21
C VAL A 147 2.75 5.91 -1.81
N PHE A 148 2.91 5.56 -0.54
CA PHE A 148 4.10 4.85 -0.05
C PHE A 148 4.17 3.43 -0.62
N ALA A 149 3.03 2.73 -0.73
CA ALA A 149 3.01 1.40 -1.35
C ALA A 149 3.49 1.45 -2.81
N PHE A 150 2.98 2.41 -3.59
CA PHE A 150 3.35 2.59 -5.00
C PHE A 150 4.80 3.04 -5.15
N ALA A 151 5.25 3.96 -4.31
CA ALA A 151 6.63 4.40 -4.28
C ALA A 151 7.57 3.24 -3.93
N ASN A 152 7.25 2.45 -2.91
CA ASN A 152 8.05 1.29 -2.48
C ASN A 152 8.23 0.29 -3.62
N SER A 153 7.13 -0.05 -4.31
CA SER A 153 7.16 -0.94 -5.47
C SER A 153 8.00 -0.35 -6.62
N THR A 154 7.80 0.94 -6.91
CA THR A 154 8.51 1.63 -7.99
C THR A 154 10.01 1.68 -7.72
N ILE A 155 10.41 2.08 -6.52
CA ILE A 155 11.82 2.17 -6.13
C ILE A 155 12.47 0.79 -6.23
N TYR A 156 11.84 -0.25 -5.70
CA TYR A 156 12.40 -1.60 -5.76
C TYR A 156 12.59 -2.09 -7.20
N PHE A 157 11.51 -2.13 -8.00
CA PHE A 157 11.55 -2.75 -9.33
C PHE A 157 12.33 -1.94 -10.38
N PHE A 158 12.31 -0.61 -10.28
CA PHE A 158 12.92 0.26 -11.30
C PHE A 158 14.27 0.86 -10.89
N ILE A 159 14.57 0.97 -9.60
CA ILE A 159 15.81 1.60 -9.12
C ILE A 159 16.72 0.55 -8.46
N THR A 160 16.32 0.05 -7.28
CA THR A 160 17.16 -0.83 -6.45
C THR A 160 17.56 -2.12 -7.18
N ARG A 161 16.59 -2.74 -7.88
CA ARG A 161 16.82 -3.99 -8.60
C ARG A 161 17.74 -3.82 -9.81
N GLN A 162 17.67 -2.67 -10.51
CA GLN A 162 18.54 -2.43 -11.68
C GLN A 162 19.99 -2.22 -11.22
N GLN A 163 20.19 -1.47 -10.13
CA GLN A 163 21.51 -1.24 -9.55
C GLN A 163 22.19 -2.54 -9.11
N SER A 164 21.43 -3.48 -8.51
CA SER A 164 21.96 -4.80 -8.11
C SER A 164 22.53 -5.61 -9.29
N LYS A 165 22.04 -5.38 -10.51
CA LYS A 165 22.56 -6.02 -11.73
C LYS A 165 23.81 -5.32 -12.24
N ASP A 166 23.84 -3.99 -12.22
CA ASP A 166 24.97 -3.20 -12.70
C ASP A 166 26.21 -3.33 -11.79
N SER A 167 26.03 -3.47 -10.47
CA SER A 167 27.14 -3.77 -9.55
C SER A 167 27.79 -5.15 -9.79
N ARG A 168 27.06 -6.11 -10.39
CA ARG A 168 27.61 -7.41 -10.81
C ARG A 168 28.28 -7.36 -12.19
N ALA A 169 28.09 -6.29 -12.96
CA ALA A 169 28.72 -6.09 -14.26
C ALA A 169 30.11 -5.42 -14.16
N GLY A 170 30.55 -5.03 -12.95
CA GLY A 170 31.80 -4.29 -12.72
C GLY A 170 32.85 -4.97 -11.82
N GLU A 171 32.58 -6.15 -11.25
CA GLU A 171 33.59 -6.87 -10.45
C GLU A 171 34.35 -7.90 -11.31
N PRO A 172 35.68 -7.74 -11.51
CA PRO A 172 36.50 -8.84 -12.00
C PRO A 172 36.45 -9.97 -10.96
N GLN A 173 35.80 -11.06 -11.34
CA GLN A 173 35.70 -12.28 -10.55
C GLN A 173 37.12 -12.72 -10.11
N PRO A 174 37.38 -13.00 -8.81
CA PRO A 174 38.68 -13.48 -8.39
C PRO A 174 38.98 -14.79 -9.10
N GLU A 175 40.14 -14.84 -9.75
CA GLU A 175 40.63 -16.01 -10.46
C GLU A 175 40.51 -17.26 -9.58
N LEU A 176 39.58 -18.14 -9.92
CA LEU A 176 39.60 -19.52 -9.47
C LEU A 176 40.92 -20.12 -9.97
N ARG A 177 41.88 -20.23 -9.05
CA ARG A 177 43.18 -20.89 -9.23
C ARG A 177 42.96 -22.30 -9.76
N ARG A 178 42.90 -22.43 -11.09
CA ARG A 178 42.69 -23.70 -11.78
C ARG A 178 43.98 -24.49 -11.66
N GLY A 179 43.91 -25.62 -10.96
CA GLY A 179 45.02 -26.56 -10.83
C GLY A 179 45.59 -26.96 -12.19
N ASN A 180 46.91 -27.16 -12.21
CA ASN A 180 47.72 -27.56 -13.35
C ASN A 180 46.97 -28.47 -14.34
N SER A 181 46.58 -27.91 -15.47
CA SER A 181 46.19 -28.67 -16.66
C SER A 181 46.61 -27.85 -17.87
N THR A 182 47.70 -28.29 -18.47
CA THR A 182 48.20 -27.83 -19.77
C THR A 182 47.15 -28.04 -20.85
N ALA A 183 46.95 -27.00 -21.67
CA ALA A 183 46.08 -26.91 -22.85
C ALA A 183 44.66 -26.34 -22.60
N ILE A 184 44.54 -25.01 -22.66
CA ILE A 184 43.31 -24.32 -23.06
C ILE A 184 43.72 -23.21 -24.04
N PRO A 185 43.13 -23.14 -25.25
CA PRO A 185 43.57 -22.22 -26.29
C PRO A 185 43.18 -20.77 -25.96
N THR A 186 44.06 -19.86 -26.36
CA THR A 186 44.16 -18.41 -26.09
C THR A 186 43.02 -17.53 -26.63
N TRP A 187 41.85 -18.09 -26.93
CA TRP A 187 40.69 -17.35 -27.47
C TRP A 187 39.43 -17.41 -26.60
N ALA A 188 39.48 -18.00 -25.40
CA ALA A 188 38.35 -18.01 -24.46
C ALA A 188 38.16 -16.67 -23.71
N GLY A 189 38.43 -15.53 -24.37
CA GLY A 189 38.33 -14.17 -23.81
C GLY A 189 36.97 -13.49 -23.98
N TYR A 190 35.99 -14.17 -24.57
CA TYR A 190 34.61 -13.69 -24.67
C TYR A 190 33.68 -14.87 -24.42
N ALA A 191 33.57 -15.30 -23.15
CA ALA A 191 32.36 -16.00 -22.74
C ALA A 191 31.24 -14.95 -22.81
N GLU A 192 30.50 -14.99 -23.91
CA GLU A 192 29.25 -14.26 -24.11
C GLU A 192 28.40 -14.48 -22.85
N ASP A 193 28.28 -13.43 -22.04
CA ASP A 193 27.50 -13.44 -20.82
C ASP A 193 26.05 -13.63 -21.24
N LYS A 194 25.58 -14.89 -21.19
CA LYS A 194 24.22 -15.21 -21.65
C LYS A 194 23.28 -14.36 -20.82
N PRO A 195 22.44 -13.50 -21.43
CA PRO A 195 21.54 -12.66 -20.68
C PRO A 195 20.70 -13.57 -19.79
N GLN A 196 20.88 -13.44 -18.48
CA GLN A 196 20.13 -14.24 -17.53
C GLN A 196 18.63 -13.99 -17.77
N PRO A 197 17.79 -15.04 -17.71
CA PRO A 197 16.37 -14.86 -17.90
C PRO A 197 15.83 -13.78 -16.95
N PRO A 198 14.82 -13.00 -17.37
CA PRO A 198 14.26 -11.99 -16.51
C PRO A 198 13.75 -12.64 -15.20
N PHE A 199 14.01 -12.00 -14.06
CA PHE A 199 13.60 -12.46 -12.72
C PHE A 199 14.35 -13.65 -12.12
N THR A 200 15.47 -14.11 -12.71
CA THR A 200 16.36 -15.08 -12.06
C THR A 200 16.90 -14.57 -10.72
N ASP A 201 17.05 -13.26 -10.53
CA ASP A 201 17.42 -12.62 -9.27
C ASP A 201 16.35 -12.74 -8.17
N ILE A 202 15.07 -12.88 -8.54
CA ILE A 202 13.97 -13.02 -7.56
C ILE A 202 13.67 -14.50 -7.31
N PHE A 203 13.61 -15.31 -8.37
CA PHE A 203 13.18 -16.72 -8.29
C PHE A 203 14.33 -17.72 -8.19
N GLY A 204 15.58 -17.30 -8.39
CA GLY A 204 16.75 -18.19 -8.42
C GLY A 204 17.20 -18.69 -7.05
N GLU A 205 16.88 -17.98 -5.98
CA GLU A 205 17.34 -18.29 -4.61
C GLU A 205 16.30 -19.07 -3.79
N GLY A 206 15.19 -19.47 -4.43
CA GLY A 206 14.13 -20.28 -3.82
C GLY A 206 12.79 -19.55 -3.68
N TRP A 207 11.72 -20.34 -3.61
CA TRP A 207 10.34 -19.84 -3.62
C TRP A 207 10.01 -18.96 -2.41
N PHE A 208 10.59 -19.25 -1.24
CA PHE A 208 10.30 -18.50 -0.01
C PHE A 208 10.89 -17.10 -0.04
N ARG A 209 12.15 -16.95 -0.46
CA ARG A 209 12.78 -15.63 -0.61
C ARG A 209 12.07 -14.79 -1.68
N ALA A 210 11.71 -15.41 -2.81
CA ALA A 210 10.88 -14.77 -3.83
C ALA A 210 9.54 -14.28 -3.27
N PHE A 211 8.88 -15.11 -2.45
CA PHE A 211 7.61 -14.77 -1.81
C PHE A 211 7.75 -13.58 -0.85
N ILE A 212 8.80 -13.53 -0.03
CA ILE A 212 9.06 -12.41 0.88
C ILE A 212 9.33 -11.11 0.10
N ILE A 213 10.16 -11.17 -0.94
CA ILE A 213 10.43 -10.02 -1.83
C ILE A 213 9.13 -9.50 -2.47
N LEU A 214 8.33 -10.39 -3.06
CA LEU A 214 7.05 -10.01 -3.66
C LEU A 214 6.07 -9.46 -2.61
N SER A 215 6.11 -9.97 -1.39
CA SER A 215 5.27 -9.50 -0.29
C SER A 215 5.60 -8.08 0.14
N LEU A 216 6.89 -7.77 0.29
CA LEU A 216 7.38 -6.45 0.66
C LEU A 216 7.12 -5.41 -0.45
N TYR A 217 7.36 -5.76 -1.71
CA TYR A 217 7.44 -4.78 -2.79
C TYR A 217 6.29 -4.82 -3.81
N ALA A 218 5.55 -5.92 -3.95
CA ALA A 218 4.48 -6.06 -4.94
C ALA A 218 3.09 -6.17 -4.32
N PHE A 219 2.91 -7.04 -3.32
CA PHE A 219 1.58 -7.31 -2.75
C PHE A 219 0.97 -6.10 -2.08
N GLY A 220 1.75 -5.26 -1.39
CA GLY A 220 1.23 -4.01 -0.82
C GLY A 220 0.59 -3.10 -1.87
N THR A 221 1.24 -2.91 -3.02
CA THR A 221 0.69 -2.14 -4.15
C THR A 221 -0.58 -2.79 -4.71
N LEU A 222 -0.57 -4.11 -4.91
CA LEU A 222 -1.73 -4.83 -5.41
C LEU A 222 -2.94 -4.69 -4.47
N VAL A 223 -2.73 -4.84 -3.16
CA VAL A 223 -3.76 -4.65 -2.14
C VAL A 223 -4.32 -3.24 -2.21
N MET A 224 -3.48 -2.21 -2.33
CA MET A 224 -3.96 -0.82 -2.40
C MET A 224 -4.68 -0.50 -3.72
N VAL A 225 -4.30 -1.11 -4.84
CA VAL A 225 -5.05 -1.02 -6.11
C VAL A 225 -6.44 -1.63 -5.96
N ILE A 226 -6.53 -2.84 -5.40
CA ILE A 226 -7.82 -3.51 -5.13
C ILE A 226 -8.65 -2.69 -4.14
N GLU A 227 -8.02 -2.12 -3.12
CA GLU A 227 -8.66 -1.25 -2.14
C GLU A 227 -9.31 -0.04 -2.82
N ILE A 228 -8.56 0.68 -3.68
CA ILE A 228 -9.09 1.81 -4.45
C ILE A 228 -10.25 1.35 -5.33
N LEU A 229 -10.03 0.33 -6.16
CA LEU A 229 -10.96 -0.04 -7.22
C LEU A 229 -12.20 -0.76 -6.71
N VAL A 230 -12.11 -1.54 -5.62
CA VAL A 230 -13.13 -2.54 -5.23
C VAL A 230 -13.65 -2.35 -3.81
N LEU A 231 -12.78 -2.08 -2.83
CA LEU A 231 -13.16 -2.20 -1.41
C LEU A 231 -13.66 -0.88 -0.81
N ASN A 232 -13.23 0.27 -1.34
CA ASN A 232 -13.72 1.57 -0.88
C ASN A 232 -14.27 2.45 -2.01
N SER A 233 -15.11 3.40 -1.61
CA SER A 233 -15.73 4.41 -2.46
C SER A 233 -15.23 5.83 -2.16
N ILE A 234 -14.06 5.98 -1.51
CA ILE A 234 -13.49 7.28 -1.13
C ILE A 234 -13.24 8.11 -2.40
N ARG A 235 -13.84 9.30 -2.49
CA ARG A 235 -13.66 10.21 -3.63
C ARG A 235 -12.40 11.06 -3.49
N ARG A 236 -12.07 11.75 -4.58
CA ARG A 236 -10.95 12.70 -4.63
C ARG A 236 -11.10 13.77 -3.55
N PRO A 237 -10.03 14.09 -2.81
CA PRO A 237 -10.09 15.10 -1.76
C PRO A 237 -10.28 16.50 -2.37
N TYR A 238 -11.13 17.33 -1.77
CA TYR A 238 -11.32 18.73 -2.19
C TYR A 238 -10.06 19.57 -1.96
N THR A 239 -9.24 19.22 -0.97
CA THR A 239 -8.04 19.96 -0.57
C THR A 239 -6.76 19.33 -1.13
N VAL A 240 -6.66 19.25 -2.47
CA VAL A 240 -5.52 18.61 -3.16
C VAL A 240 -4.18 19.24 -2.76
N GLY A 241 -4.10 20.56 -2.64
CA GLY A 241 -2.86 21.26 -2.25
C GLY A 241 -2.35 20.85 -0.86
N LEU A 242 -3.25 20.75 0.12
CA LEU A 242 -2.88 20.30 1.47
C LEU A 242 -2.48 18.82 1.50
N GLN A 243 -3.08 17.99 0.65
CA GLN A 243 -2.67 16.59 0.49
C GLN A 243 -1.26 16.48 -0.08
N LEU A 244 -0.94 17.27 -1.11
CA LEU A 244 0.40 17.32 -1.70
C LEU A 244 1.46 17.81 -0.70
N ILE A 245 1.16 18.86 0.07
CA ILE A 245 2.07 19.33 1.12
C ILE A 245 2.25 18.25 2.19
N GLY A 246 1.17 17.57 2.58
CA GLY A 246 1.21 16.48 3.54
C GLY A 246 2.10 15.32 3.08
N ILE A 247 1.95 14.83 1.85
CA ILE A 247 2.79 13.73 1.34
C ILE A 247 4.26 14.14 1.24
N LEU A 248 4.57 15.37 0.83
CA LEU A 248 5.93 15.87 0.77
C LEU A 248 6.54 15.95 2.18
N PHE A 249 5.79 16.49 3.14
CA PHE A 249 6.21 16.54 4.54
C PHE A 249 6.53 15.15 5.09
N PHE A 250 5.65 14.17 4.90
CA PHE A 250 5.88 12.81 5.41
C PHE A 250 7.02 12.08 4.68
N ALA A 251 7.24 12.37 3.39
CA ALA A 251 8.38 11.83 2.65
C ALA A 251 9.71 12.39 3.19
N THR A 252 9.78 13.71 3.41
CA THR A 252 10.95 14.34 4.03
C THR A 252 11.13 13.86 5.48
N ALA A 253 10.04 13.70 6.23
CA ALA A 253 10.09 13.15 7.58
C ALA A 253 10.65 11.72 7.60
N TYR A 254 10.29 10.89 6.61
CA TYR A 254 10.89 9.56 6.45
C TYR A 254 12.39 9.64 6.19
N LEU A 255 12.88 10.56 5.34
CA LEU A 255 14.33 10.74 5.14
C LEU A 255 15.04 11.10 6.45
N GLY A 256 14.44 11.98 7.26
CA GLY A 256 14.94 12.28 8.60
C GLY A 256 14.93 11.06 9.53
N TRP A 257 13.88 10.23 9.45
CA TRP A 257 13.79 8.98 10.20
C TRP A 257 14.83 7.95 9.77
N ALA A 258 15.08 7.81 8.47
CA ALA A 258 16.11 6.94 7.91
C ALA A 258 17.52 7.42 8.30
N ALA A 259 17.77 8.73 8.27
CA ALA A 259 19.03 9.31 8.74
C ALA A 259 19.26 9.04 10.24
N PHE A 260 18.22 9.16 11.07
CA PHE A 260 18.28 8.79 12.48
C PHE A 260 18.52 7.29 12.67
N GLY A 261 17.84 6.44 11.90
CA GLY A 261 18.05 4.99 11.90
C GLY A 261 19.48 4.59 11.58
N ARG A 262 20.10 5.26 10.60
CA ARG A 262 21.52 5.08 10.27
C ARG A 262 22.43 5.38 11.46
N LEU A 263 22.18 6.46 12.20
CA LEU A 263 22.97 6.79 13.40
C LEU A 263 22.87 5.73 14.50
N VAL A 264 21.74 5.03 14.60
CA VAL A 264 21.48 4.02 15.64
C VAL A 264 21.96 2.63 15.24
N THR A 265 21.85 2.28 13.96
CA THR A 265 22.01 0.89 13.47
C THR A 265 23.16 0.70 12.50
N ASP A 266 23.80 1.79 12.07
CA ASP A 266 24.79 1.87 10.98
C ASP A 266 24.27 1.33 9.63
N TYR A 267 22.95 1.11 9.53
CA TYR A 267 22.29 0.60 8.33
C TYR A 267 21.58 1.74 7.59
N SER A 268 21.75 1.76 6.26
CA SER A 268 21.03 2.68 5.37
C SER A 268 19.90 1.94 4.65
N PRO A 269 18.62 2.32 4.83
CA PRO A 269 17.48 1.65 4.20
C PRO A 269 17.51 1.61 2.67
N PHE A 270 18.16 2.60 2.07
CA PHE A 270 18.36 2.67 0.64
C PHE A 270 19.85 2.77 0.33
N PHE A 271 20.28 2.09 -0.73
CA PHE A 271 21.66 2.13 -1.22
C PHE A 271 22.13 3.57 -1.47
N TRP A 272 21.22 4.40 -2.01
CA TRP A 272 21.50 5.80 -2.33
C TRP A 272 21.59 6.74 -1.12
N LEU A 273 21.29 6.24 0.09
CA LEU A 273 21.53 6.97 1.34
C LEU A 273 22.93 6.69 1.90
N ASP A 274 23.63 5.64 1.44
CA ASP A 274 24.98 5.37 1.89
C ASP A 274 26.03 6.11 1.06
N LYS A 275 26.80 6.98 1.72
CA LYS A 275 27.93 7.69 1.14
C LYS A 275 29.01 6.75 0.62
N LYS A 276 29.19 5.59 1.24
CA LYS A 276 30.19 4.61 0.79
C LYS A 276 29.83 4.01 -0.56
N GLU A 277 28.54 3.81 -0.83
CA GLU A 277 28.07 3.23 -2.09
C GLU A 277 27.96 4.27 -3.21
N VAL A 278 27.50 5.49 -2.91
CA VAL A 278 27.29 6.53 -3.93
C VAL A 278 28.53 7.43 -4.12
N GLY A 279 29.42 7.50 -3.14
CA GLY A 279 30.69 8.23 -3.21
C GLY A 279 30.61 9.75 -3.04
N SER A 280 29.42 10.37 -3.08
CA SER A 280 29.26 11.83 -2.95
C SER A 280 28.00 12.25 -2.17
N ASP A 281 28.13 13.30 -1.36
CA ASP A 281 27.01 13.91 -0.62
C ASP A 281 26.01 14.61 -1.58
N GLU A 282 26.51 15.10 -2.71
CA GLU A 282 25.66 15.73 -3.74
C GLU A 282 24.73 14.70 -4.38
N ALA A 283 25.22 13.49 -4.60
CA ALA A 283 24.43 12.41 -5.18
C ALA A 283 23.37 11.91 -4.19
N ILE A 284 23.70 11.75 -2.91
CA ILE A 284 22.71 11.44 -1.85
C ILE A 284 21.60 12.50 -1.82
N THR A 285 21.98 13.78 -1.93
CA THR A 285 21.03 14.90 -1.97
C THR A 285 20.11 14.80 -3.20
N LEU A 286 20.67 14.50 -4.38
CA LEU A 286 19.90 14.36 -5.61
C LEU A 286 18.91 13.18 -5.55
N TYR A 287 19.33 12.01 -5.05
CA TYR A 287 18.44 10.87 -4.86
C TYR A 287 17.34 11.16 -3.83
N SER A 288 17.67 11.86 -2.75
CA SER A 288 16.70 12.30 -1.74
C SER A 288 15.64 13.24 -2.32
N ILE A 289 16.06 14.18 -3.17
CA ILE A 289 15.16 15.06 -3.93
C ILE A 289 14.27 14.21 -4.85
N GLY A 290 14.85 13.26 -5.59
CA GLY A 290 14.12 12.33 -6.44
C GLY A 290 13.05 11.53 -5.67
N PHE A 291 13.39 10.99 -4.50
CA PHE A 291 12.47 10.27 -3.61
C PHE A 291 11.28 11.14 -3.20
N VAL A 292 11.52 12.40 -2.81
CA VAL A 292 10.46 13.33 -2.42
C VAL A 292 9.55 13.67 -3.61
N PHE A 293 10.11 13.92 -4.80
CA PHE A 293 9.33 14.20 -6.02
C PHE A 293 8.63 12.98 -6.62
N LEU A 294 9.05 11.76 -6.26
CA LEU A 294 8.34 10.54 -6.62
C LEU A 294 6.94 10.51 -5.99
N MET A 295 6.76 11.08 -4.78
CA MET A 295 5.51 10.99 -4.03
C MET A 295 4.33 11.69 -4.73
N PRO A 296 4.46 12.94 -5.23
CA PRO A 296 3.44 13.54 -6.09
C PRO A 296 3.10 12.72 -7.34
N THR A 297 4.10 12.08 -7.95
CA THR A 297 3.88 11.23 -9.14
C THR A 297 3.01 10.02 -8.79
N MET A 298 3.31 9.35 -7.67
CA MET A 298 2.50 8.24 -7.16
C MET A 298 1.10 8.69 -6.71
N TYR A 299 0.98 9.92 -6.19
CA TYR A 299 -0.32 10.51 -5.88
C TYR A 299 -1.17 10.71 -7.14
N ILE A 300 -0.59 11.21 -8.23
CA ILE A 300 -1.30 11.33 -9.53
C ILE A 300 -1.77 9.95 -10.01
N LEU A 301 -0.92 8.92 -9.91
CA LEU A 301 -1.30 7.55 -10.26
C LEU A 301 -2.48 7.04 -9.41
N MET A 302 -2.45 7.28 -8.09
CA MET A 302 -3.59 7.00 -7.20
C MET A 302 -4.87 7.70 -7.67
N GLN A 303 -4.80 9.00 -7.99
CA GLN A 303 -5.96 9.74 -8.49
C GLN A 303 -6.48 9.20 -9.83
N GLY A 304 -5.58 8.68 -10.67
CA GLY A 304 -5.92 7.97 -11.90
C GLY A 304 -6.80 6.74 -11.63
N PHE A 305 -6.41 5.87 -10.69
CA PHE A 305 -7.22 4.71 -10.31
C PHE A 305 -8.58 5.12 -9.71
N VAL A 306 -8.61 6.15 -8.88
CA VAL A 306 -9.87 6.70 -8.32
C VAL A 306 -10.79 7.18 -9.45
N ALA A 307 -10.25 7.92 -10.43
CA ALA A 307 -11.01 8.42 -11.58
C ALA A 307 -11.54 7.29 -12.48
N CYS A 308 -10.73 6.26 -12.74
CA CYS A 308 -11.16 5.07 -13.48
C CYS A 308 -12.36 4.41 -12.81
N ARG A 309 -12.26 4.13 -11.51
CA ARG A 309 -13.34 3.53 -10.72
C ARG A 309 -14.61 4.37 -10.71
N GLU A 310 -14.50 5.68 -10.47
CA GLU A 310 -15.64 6.61 -10.52
C GLU A 310 -16.35 6.57 -11.89
N THR A 311 -15.59 6.48 -12.97
CA THR A 311 -16.12 6.39 -14.34
C THR A 311 -16.89 5.10 -14.57
N PHE A 312 -16.30 3.95 -14.21
CA PHE A 312 -16.96 2.64 -14.38
C PHE A 312 -18.22 2.50 -13.53
N THR A 313 -18.18 2.97 -12.29
CA THR A 313 -19.31 2.87 -11.36
C THR A 313 -20.46 3.78 -11.74
N ARG A 314 -20.18 4.99 -12.24
CA ARG A 314 -21.20 5.90 -12.77
C ARG A 314 -21.90 5.31 -14.00
N SER A 315 -21.12 4.87 -15.00
CA SER A 315 -21.66 4.30 -16.24
C SER A 315 -22.60 3.11 -15.98
N LYS A 316 -22.23 2.22 -15.04
CA LYS A 316 -23.07 1.08 -14.67
C LYS A 316 -24.35 1.48 -13.94
N ASN A 317 -24.31 2.51 -13.11
CA ASN A 317 -25.50 3.01 -12.41
C ASN A 317 -26.46 3.70 -13.38
N GLU A 318 -25.95 4.48 -14.33
CA GLU A 318 -26.75 5.10 -15.40
C GLU A 318 -27.43 4.04 -16.28
N ALA A 319 -26.68 3.02 -16.72
CA ALA A 319 -27.24 1.92 -17.52
C ALA A 319 -28.39 1.19 -16.80
N ARG A 320 -28.27 0.99 -15.49
CA ARG A 320 -29.34 0.39 -14.68
C ARG A 320 -30.53 1.31 -14.49
N ALA A 321 -30.30 2.60 -14.29
CA ALA A 321 -31.38 3.57 -14.17
C ALA A 321 -32.20 3.65 -15.46
N ILE A 322 -31.53 3.61 -16.62
CA ILE A 322 -32.19 3.55 -17.93
C ILE A 322 -32.99 2.25 -18.07
N ALA A 323 -32.40 1.10 -17.75
CA ALA A 323 -33.10 -0.19 -17.82
C ALA A 323 -34.33 -0.25 -16.89
N ALA A 324 -34.22 0.31 -15.68
CA ALA A 324 -35.33 0.38 -14.73
C ALA A 324 -36.44 1.34 -15.21
N ALA A 325 -36.07 2.47 -15.80
CA ALA A 325 -37.04 3.41 -16.38
C ALA A 325 -37.79 2.81 -17.58
N GLN A 326 -37.10 2.06 -18.44
CA GLN A 326 -37.71 1.32 -19.55
C GLN A 326 -38.69 0.26 -19.03
N ALA A 327 -38.28 -0.56 -18.06
CA ALA A 327 -39.15 -1.57 -17.47
C ALA A 327 -40.39 -0.99 -16.77
N ALA A 328 -40.32 0.25 -16.27
CA ALA A 328 -41.46 0.95 -15.67
C ALA A 328 -42.40 1.59 -16.70
N LEU A 329 -41.93 1.86 -17.92
CA LEU A 329 -42.77 2.34 -19.03
C LEU A 329 -43.50 1.20 -19.75
N ASP A 330 -42.97 -0.02 -19.65
CA ASP A 330 -43.55 -1.23 -20.25
C ASP A 330 -44.62 -1.91 -19.36
N GLN A 331 -44.96 -1.35 -18.18
CA GLN A 331 -45.99 -1.82 -17.24
C GLN A 331 -47.24 -0.94 -17.25
#